data_AF-A0A2E2QS42-F1
#
_entry.id   AF-A0A2E2QS42-F1
#
_cell.length_a   1.000
_cell.length_b   1.000
_cell.length_c   1.000
_cell.angle_alpha   90.00
_cell.angle_beta   90.00
_cell.angle_gamma   90.00
#
_symmetry.space_group_name_H-M   'P 1'
#
loop_
_entity.id
_entity.type
_entity.pdbx_description
1 polymer ?
#
loop_
_entity_poly.entity_id
_entity_poly.type
_entity_poly.pdbx_seq_one_letter_code
_entity_poly.pdbx_strand_id
1 'polypeptide(L)'
;MALFSQKNAEKQLNAEASKVHREDLETLLDRQHAIEEKVKGSGKLKRFSADIQLMFSMIRDYWYGNYRSVPWKTIAAVAGALLYVMNPLDVIPDLILGFGFLDDAGVVALCLKLVESDLHRYAAWKEQQEEVKSAPQTN
;
A
#
# COMPACT_ATOMS: atom_id res chain seq x y z
N MET A 1 4.69 -21.77 -16.97
CA MET A 1 4.08 -21.27 -15.72
C MET A 1 5.14 -20.46 -14.99
N ALA A 2 4.96 -19.15 -14.89
CA ALA A 2 6.00 -18.19 -14.52
C ALA A 2 6.42 -18.35 -13.05
N LEU A 3 7.64 -18.88 -12.85
CA LEU A 3 8.36 -18.80 -11.58
C LEU A 3 8.88 -17.37 -11.42
N PHE A 4 8.02 -16.47 -10.93
CA PHE A 4 8.45 -15.22 -10.30
C PHE A 4 9.25 -15.61 -9.05
N SER A 5 10.57 -15.77 -9.20
CA SER A 5 11.48 -16.13 -8.12
C SER A 5 11.42 -15.03 -7.05
N GLN A 6 11.04 -15.38 -5.81
CA GLN A 6 10.95 -14.46 -4.66
C GLN A 6 12.17 -13.53 -4.55
N LYS A 7 13.37 -14.03 -4.89
CA LYS A 7 14.61 -13.25 -4.91
C LYS A 7 14.58 -12.03 -5.84
N ASN A 8 13.94 -12.15 -7.00
CA ASN A 8 13.83 -11.04 -7.95
C ASN A 8 12.81 -10.00 -7.47
N ALA A 9 11.71 -10.46 -6.88
CA ALA A 9 10.71 -9.59 -6.26
C ALA A 9 11.31 -8.79 -5.10
N GLU A 10 12.07 -9.42 -4.22
CA GLU A 10 12.77 -8.74 -3.11
C GLU A 10 13.81 -7.73 -3.60
N LYS A 11 14.56 -8.06 -4.66
CA LYS A 11 15.58 -7.16 -5.22
C LYS A 11 14.94 -5.90 -5.83
N GLN A 12 13.84 -6.07 -6.58
CA GLN A 12 13.09 -4.95 -7.14
C GLN A 12 12.43 -4.13 -6.02
N LEU A 13 11.83 -4.79 -5.03
CA LEU A 13 11.24 -4.10 -3.87
C LEU A 13 12.28 -3.24 -3.13
N ASN A 14 13.51 -3.73 -2.97
CA ASN A 14 14.59 -2.96 -2.35
C ASN A 14 15.00 -1.74 -3.17
N ALA A 15 15.08 -1.89 -4.50
CA ALA A 15 15.46 -0.80 -5.40
C ALA A 15 14.37 0.29 -5.48
N GLU A 16 13.10 -0.11 -5.51
CA GLU A 16 11.97 0.83 -5.52
C GLU A 16 11.78 1.48 -4.15
N ALA A 17 11.99 0.74 -3.05
CA ALA A 17 11.89 1.31 -1.70
C ALA A 17 12.91 2.41 -1.40
N SER A 18 14.06 2.41 -2.08
CA SER A 18 15.05 3.49 -1.95
C SER A 18 14.70 4.76 -2.71
N LYS A 19 13.76 4.69 -3.68
CA LYS A 19 13.28 5.86 -4.43
C LYS A 19 12.10 6.56 -3.75
N VAL A 20 11.38 5.85 -2.86
CA VAL A 20 10.27 6.44 -2.10
C VAL A 20 10.85 7.29 -0.98
N HIS A 21 10.63 8.60 -1.07
CA HIS A 21 11.04 9.56 -0.07
C HIS A 21 9.93 9.85 0.93
N ARG A 22 10.34 10.48 2.02
CA ARG A 22 9.44 10.89 3.09
C ARG A 22 8.39 11.88 2.56
N GLU A 23 8.77 12.80 1.68
CA GLU A 23 7.88 13.77 1.04
C GLU A 23 6.77 13.14 0.18
N ASP A 24 7.02 11.97 -0.41
CA ASP A 24 6.03 11.25 -1.21
C ASP A 24 4.88 10.72 -0.35
N LEU A 25 5.18 10.31 0.89
CA LEU A 25 4.16 9.84 1.84
C LEU A 25 3.23 10.98 2.28
N GLU A 26 3.78 12.17 2.50
CA GLU A 26 2.99 13.37 2.84
C GLU A 26 2.07 13.74 1.67
N THR A 27 2.61 13.76 0.45
CA THR A 27 1.83 14.01 -0.77
C THR A 27 0.69 12.99 -0.93
N LEU A 28 0.93 11.72 -0.62
CA LEU A 28 -0.10 10.68 -0.66
C LEU A 28 -1.19 10.92 0.38
N LEU A 29 -0.82 11.28 1.60
CA LEU A 29 -1.78 11.57 2.67
C LEU A 29 -2.68 12.77 2.32
N ASP A 30 -2.11 13.83 1.73
CA ASP A 30 -2.88 14.99 1.26
C ASP A 30 -3.85 14.64 0.12
N ARG A 31 -3.46 13.68 -0.73
CA ARG A 31 -4.27 13.22 -1.87
C ARG A 31 -5.19 12.06 -1.55
N GLN A 32 -5.25 11.62 -0.30
CA GLN A 32 -6.04 10.46 0.13
C GLN A 32 -7.49 10.54 -0.34
N HIS A 33 -8.14 11.69 -0.17
CA HIS A 33 -9.55 11.85 -0.50
C HIS A 33 -9.82 11.63 -2.00
N ALA A 34 -8.98 12.19 -2.87
CA ALA A 34 -9.10 12.04 -4.32
C ALA A 34 -8.89 10.58 -4.75
N ILE A 35 -7.96 9.86 -4.11
CA ILE A 35 -7.70 8.44 -4.38
C ILE A 35 -8.89 7.58 -3.94
N GLU A 36 -9.43 7.83 -2.75
CA GLU A 36 -10.62 7.12 -2.26
C GLU A 36 -11.84 7.34 -3.16
N GLU A 37 -12.08 8.57 -3.63
CA GLU A 37 -13.18 8.87 -4.55
C GLU A 37 -13.00 8.16 -5.90
N LYS A 38 -11.79 8.18 -6.47
CA LYS A 38 -11.48 7.49 -7.73
C LYS A 38 -11.73 5.99 -7.62
N VAL A 39 -11.36 5.39 -6.48
CA VAL A 39 -11.56 3.95 -6.20
C VAL A 39 -13.05 3.63 -6.03
N LYS A 40 -13.78 4.45 -5.27
CA LYS A 40 -15.23 4.27 -5.04
C LYS A 40 -16.04 4.44 -6.32
N GLY A 41 -15.65 5.37 -7.20
CA GLY A 41 -16.28 5.59 -8.51
C GLY A 41 -15.93 4.53 -9.56
N SER A 42 -14.83 3.80 -9.38
CA SER A 42 -14.39 2.74 -10.28
C SER A 42 -15.02 1.41 -9.90
N GLY A 43 -15.99 0.92 -10.68
CA GLY A 43 -16.72 -0.33 -10.38
C GLY A 43 -15.84 -1.56 -10.12
N LYS A 44 -14.70 -1.69 -10.80
CA LYS A 44 -13.72 -2.78 -10.60
C LYS A 44 -12.84 -2.59 -9.35
N LEU A 45 -12.56 -1.34 -8.96
CA LEU A 45 -11.67 -1.01 -7.85
C LEU A 45 -12.41 -0.82 -6.53
N LYS A 46 -13.74 -0.61 -6.57
CA LYS A 46 -14.58 -0.44 -5.38
C LYS A 46 -14.37 -1.53 -4.33
N ARG A 47 -14.12 -2.78 -4.76
CA ARG A 47 -13.83 -3.91 -3.85
C ARG A 47 -12.56 -3.74 -3.02
N PHE A 48 -11.61 -2.94 -3.51
CA PHE A 48 -10.34 -2.64 -2.83
C PHE A 48 -10.40 -1.34 -2.00
N SER A 49 -11.57 -0.70 -1.90
CA SER A 49 -11.71 0.56 -1.15
C SER A 49 -11.34 0.41 0.33
N ALA A 50 -11.72 -0.69 0.97
CA ALA A 50 -11.36 -0.99 2.35
C ALA A 50 -9.83 -1.18 2.50
N ASP A 51 -9.21 -1.95 1.59
CA ASP A 51 -7.76 -2.19 1.59
C ASP A 51 -6.99 -0.88 1.41
N ILE A 52 -7.45 -0.01 0.51
CA ILE A 52 -6.84 1.30 0.25
C ILE A 52 -6.97 2.22 1.47
N GLN A 53 -8.10 2.24 2.16
CA GLN A 53 -8.26 2.98 3.42
C GLN A 53 -7.31 2.46 4.51
N LEU A 54 -7.14 1.14 4.59
CA LEU A 54 -6.23 0.50 5.52
C LEU A 54 -4.76 0.82 5.20
N MET A 55 -4.39 0.87 3.92
CA MET A 55 -3.08 1.30 3.44
C MET A 55 -2.76 2.74 3.85
N PHE A 56 -3.68 3.69 3.64
CA PHE A 56 -3.49 5.07 4.10
C PHE A 56 -3.32 5.15 5.62
N SER A 57 -4.09 4.35 6.36
CA SER A 57 -3.96 4.29 7.81
C SER A 57 -2.58 3.78 8.23
N MET A 58 -2.06 2.74 7.57
CA MET A 58 -0.72 2.21 7.83
C MET A 58 0.37 3.26 7.56
N ILE A 59 0.31 3.95 6.42
CA ILE A 59 1.26 5.03 6.10
C ILE A 59 1.21 6.11 7.18
N ARG A 60 0.00 6.52 7.58
CA ARG A 60 -0.21 7.55 8.59
C ARG A 60 0.37 7.15 9.95
N ASP A 61 0.05 5.96 10.44
CA ASP A 61 0.55 5.49 11.73
C ASP A 61 2.06 5.25 11.71
N TYR A 62 2.61 4.83 10.57
CA TYR A 62 4.05 4.74 10.40
C TYR A 62 4.71 6.12 10.42
N TRP A 63 4.11 7.09 9.72
CA TRP A 63 4.57 8.47 9.66
C TRP A 63 4.66 9.13 11.03
N TYR A 64 3.56 9.05 11.81
CA TYR A 64 3.49 9.59 13.16
C TYR A 64 4.28 8.78 14.19
N GLY A 65 4.79 7.60 13.81
CA GLY A 65 5.55 6.73 14.71
C GLY A 65 4.71 5.85 15.62
N ASN A 66 3.38 5.83 15.44
CA ASN A 66 2.45 4.96 16.17
C ASN A 66 2.69 3.48 15.85
N TYR A 67 3.15 3.16 14.63
CA TYR A 67 3.38 1.79 14.18
C TYR A 67 4.69 1.66 13.41
N ARG A 68 5.73 1.07 14.03
CA ARG A 68 7.06 0.84 13.42
C ARG A 68 7.43 -0.64 13.28
N SER A 69 6.47 -1.53 13.48
CA SER A 69 6.67 -3.00 13.45
C SER A 69 6.88 -3.57 12.04
N VAL A 70 6.67 -2.76 10.99
CA VAL A 70 6.91 -3.13 9.59
C VAL A 70 8.17 -2.45 9.05
N PRO A 71 8.93 -3.12 8.17
CA PRO A 71 10.11 -2.51 7.57
C PRO A 71 9.71 -1.35 6.62
N TRP A 72 10.63 -0.39 6.43
CA TRP A 72 10.42 0.72 5.49
C TRP A 72 9.99 0.28 4.09
N LYS A 73 10.50 -0.88 3.65
CA LYS A 73 10.18 -1.49 2.35
C LYS A 73 8.70 -1.78 2.18
N THR A 74 8.02 -2.21 3.25
CA THR A 74 6.57 -2.43 3.24
C THR A 74 5.84 -1.11 3.04
N ILE A 75 6.24 -0.05 3.75
CA ILE A 75 5.65 1.28 3.62
C ILE A 75 5.85 1.84 2.22
N ALA A 76 7.05 1.69 1.66
CA ALA A 76 7.35 2.10 0.31
C ALA A 76 6.54 1.30 -0.74
N ALA A 77 6.34 0.00 -0.52
CA ALA A 77 5.51 -0.83 -1.38
C ALA A 77 4.02 -0.41 -1.35
N VAL A 78 3.50 -0.11 -0.16
CA VAL A 78 2.14 0.42 0.03
C VAL A 78 2.00 1.78 -0.63
N ALA A 79 2.98 2.67 -0.45
CA ALA A 79 3.01 3.98 -1.10
C ALA A 79 3.04 3.86 -2.63
N GLY A 80 3.89 2.98 -3.18
CA GLY A 80 3.95 2.69 -4.61
C GLY A 80 2.63 2.13 -5.16
N ALA A 81 1.96 1.26 -4.41
CA ALA A 81 0.64 0.74 -4.78
C ALA A 81 -0.43 1.85 -4.84
N LEU A 82 -0.43 2.79 -3.89
CA LEU A 82 -1.35 3.93 -3.88
C LEU A 82 -1.03 4.93 -5.00
N LEU A 83 0.25 5.21 -5.24
CA LEU A 83 0.70 6.05 -6.36
C LEU A 83 0.26 5.47 -7.70
N TYR A 84 0.37 4.15 -7.88
CA TYR A 84 -0.13 3.46 -9.07
C TYR A 84 -1.64 3.66 -9.28
N VAL A 85 -2.44 3.58 -8.21
CA VAL A 85 -3.90 3.83 -8.31
C VAL A 85 -4.18 5.27 -8.76
N MET A 86 -3.36 6.23 -8.33
CA MET A 86 -3.48 7.63 -8.72
C MET A 86 -3.07 7.86 -10.19
N ASN A 87 -1.88 7.42 -10.57
CA ASN A 87 -1.34 7.55 -11.91
C ASN A 87 -0.66 6.24 -12.35
N PRO A 88 -1.41 5.30 -12.97
CA PRO A 88 -0.84 4.03 -13.39
C PRO A 88 0.28 4.24 -14.42
N LEU A 89 0.22 5.32 -15.21
CA LEU A 89 1.17 5.60 -16.28
C LEU A 89 2.54 6.11 -15.83
N ASP A 90 2.77 6.39 -14.54
CA ASP A 90 4.03 7.02 -14.04
C ASP A 90 4.97 6.02 -13.34
N VAL A 91 4.42 4.97 -12.74
CA VAL A 91 5.18 3.87 -12.09
C VAL A 91 5.49 2.74 -13.09
N ILE A 92 4.61 2.57 -14.07
CA ILE A 92 4.73 1.61 -15.17
C ILE A 92 5.90 1.87 -16.13
N PRO A 93 6.28 3.12 -16.52
CA PRO A 93 7.31 3.38 -17.52
C PRO A 93 8.66 2.74 -17.16
N ASP A 94 9.02 2.73 -15.88
CA ASP A 94 10.29 2.16 -15.42
C ASP A 94 10.26 0.62 -15.25
N LEU A 95 9.08 0.03 -15.02
CA LEU A 95 8.89 -1.42 -14.83
C LEU A 95 8.56 -2.19 -16.13
N ILE A 96 7.94 -1.54 -17.11
CA ILE A 96 7.43 -2.16 -18.35
C ILE A 96 8.40 -2.13 -19.54
N LEU A 97 9.58 -1.50 -19.43
CA LEU A 97 10.62 -1.58 -20.47
C LEU A 97 11.19 -3.01 -20.73
N GLY A 98 10.58 -4.08 -20.20
CA GLY A 98 11.00 -5.46 -20.49
C GLY A 98 9.92 -6.57 -20.55
N PHE A 99 8.68 -6.38 -20.09
CA PHE A 99 7.69 -7.48 -20.06
C PHE A 99 6.28 -7.01 -20.43
N GLY A 100 5.74 -7.56 -21.51
CA GLY A 100 4.37 -7.33 -21.97
C GLY A 100 3.33 -8.11 -21.15
N PHE A 101 2.10 -7.57 -21.15
CA PHE A 101 0.83 -8.15 -20.69
C PHE A 101 0.48 -8.13 -19.19
N LEU A 102 0.63 -7.00 -18.50
CA LEU A 102 -0.19 -6.77 -17.29
C LEU A 102 -1.38 -5.85 -17.63
N ASP A 103 -2.59 -6.40 -17.52
CA ASP A 103 -3.85 -5.64 -17.47
C ASP A 103 -3.87 -4.75 -16.21
N ASP A 104 -4.45 -3.55 -16.26
CA ASP A 104 -4.33 -2.50 -15.23
C ASP A 104 -4.67 -2.98 -13.81
N ALA A 105 -5.55 -3.98 -13.69
CA ALA A 105 -5.98 -4.59 -12.42
C ALA A 105 -5.04 -5.70 -11.90
N GLY A 106 -4.25 -6.33 -12.77
CA GLY A 106 -3.31 -7.39 -12.42
C GLY A 106 -2.12 -6.86 -11.61
N VAL A 107 -1.64 -5.67 -11.94
CA VAL A 107 -0.57 -4.99 -11.18
C VAL A 107 -1.04 -4.66 -9.77
N VAL A 108 -2.22 -4.04 -9.65
CA VAL A 108 -2.84 -3.70 -8.35
C VAL A 108 -3.00 -4.94 -7.49
N ALA A 109 -3.52 -6.03 -8.07
CA ALA A 109 -3.69 -7.30 -7.35
C ALA A 109 -2.36 -7.90 -6.89
N LEU A 110 -1.31 -7.81 -7.70
CA LEU A 110 0.02 -8.28 -7.33
C LEU A 110 0.63 -7.43 -6.20
N CYS A 111 0.55 -6.11 -6.30
CA CYS A 111 1.03 -5.18 -5.27
C CYS A 111 0.29 -5.41 -3.95
N LEU A 112 -1.05 -5.51 -4.00
CA LEU A 112 -1.88 -5.85 -2.84
C LEU A 112 -1.42 -7.16 -2.20
N LYS A 113 -1.24 -8.20 -3.01
CA LYS A 113 -0.80 -9.52 -2.52
C LYS A 113 0.60 -9.49 -1.87
N LEU A 114 1.50 -8.65 -2.36
CA LEU A 114 2.84 -8.51 -1.78
C LEU A 114 2.81 -7.88 -0.38
N VAL A 115 1.87 -6.96 -0.14
CA VAL A 115 1.75 -6.25 1.14
C VAL A 115 0.65 -6.81 2.05
N GLU A 116 -0.18 -7.73 1.54
CA GLU A 116 -1.36 -8.30 2.21
C GLU A 116 -1.03 -8.84 3.61
N SER A 117 0.07 -9.58 3.74
CA SER A 117 0.48 -10.15 5.03
C SER A 117 0.79 -9.07 6.07
N ASP A 118 1.50 -8.01 5.67
CA ASP A 118 1.81 -6.89 6.56
C ASP A 118 0.57 -6.04 6.85
N LEU A 119 -0.33 -5.90 5.86
CA LEU A 119 -1.59 -5.19 6.00
C LEU A 119 -2.51 -5.90 7.01
N HIS A 120 -2.59 -7.23 6.97
CA HIS A 120 -3.32 -8.03 7.96
C HIS A 120 -2.73 -7.89 9.37
N ARG A 121 -1.41 -7.89 9.50
CA ARG A 121 -0.74 -7.68 10.80
C ARG A 121 -1.05 -6.29 11.37
N TYR A 122 -1.07 -5.28 10.51
CA TYR A 122 -1.44 -3.93 10.89
C TYR A 122 -2.93 -3.81 11.23
N ALA A 123 -3.83 -4.45 10.47
CA ALA A 123 -5.26 -4.49 10.78
C ALA A 123 -5.51 -5.08 12.17
N ALA A 124 -4.90 -6.23 12.48
CA ALA A 124 -5.01 -6.87 13.78
C ALA A 124 -4.48 -5.97 14.91
N TRP A 125 -3.34 -5.29 14.69
CA TRP A 125 -2.82 -4.31 15.64
C TRP A 125 -3.79 -3.14 15.85
N LYS A 126 -4.41 -2.64 14.77
CA LYS A 126 -5.31 -1.50 14.81
C LYS A 126 -6.61 -1.82 15.55
N GLU A 127 -7.17 -3.01 15.32
CA GLU A 127 -8.33 -3.52 16.07
C GLU A 127 -8.04 -3.58 17.57
N GLN A 128 -6.85 -4.07 17.96
CA GLN A 128 -6.43 -4.07 19.37
C GLN A 128 -6.35 -2.65 19.97
N GLN A 129 -5.88 -1.66 19.20
CA GLN A 129 -5.84 -0.27 19.67
C GLN A 129 -7.25 0.33 19.84
N GLU A 130 -8.19 -0.03 18.97
CA GLU A 130 -9.59 0.40 19.06
C GLU A 130 -10.31 -0.26 20.24
N GLU A 131 -10.03 -1.54 20.52
CA GLU A 131 -10.54 -2.26 21.69
C GLU A 131 -10.01 -1.67 23.00
N VAL A 132 -8.71 -1.36 23.07
CA VAL A 132 -8.10 -0.69 24.24
C VAL A 132 -8.67 0.72 24.47
N LYS A 133 -9.01 1.45 23.41
CA LYS A 133 -9.64 2.78 23.51
C LYS A 133 -11.12 2.74 23.89
N SER A 134 -11.81 1.64 23.61
CA SER A 134 -13.25 1.47 23.87
C SER A 134 -13.55 0.71 25.16
N ALA A 135 -12.53 0.13 25.81
CA ALA A 135 -12.65 -0.43 27.15
C ALA A 135 -13.10 0.64 28.16
N PRO A 136 -14.16 0.41 28.96
CA PRO A 136 -14.58 1.34 30.00
C PRO A 136 -13.44 1.49 31.02
N GLN A 137 -13.05 2.73 31.32
CA GLN A 137 -12.19 3.03 32.45
C GLN A 137 -12.96 2.68 33.73
N THR A 138 -12.76 1.47 34.25
CA THR A 138 -13.25 1.08 35.58
C THR A 138 -12.36 1.77 36.61
N ASN A 139 -12.82 2.92 37.12
CA ASN A 139 -12.32 3.52 38.36
C ASN A 139 -12.78 2.69 39.57
#